data_AF-A0A820QFP8-F1
#
_entry.id   AF-A0A820QFP8-F1
#
_cell.length_a   1.000
_cell.length_b   1.000
_cell.length_c   1.000
_cell.angle_alpha   90.00
_cell.angle_beta   90.00
_cell.angle_gamma   90.00
#
_symmetry.space_group_name_H-M   'P 1'
#
loop_
_entity.id
_entity.type
_entity.pdbx_description
1 polymer ?
#
loop_
_entity_poly.entity_id
_entity_poly.type
_entity_poly.pdbx_seq_one_letter_code
_entity_poly.pdbx_strand_id
1 'polypeptide(L)'
;WRDKISCKYCNSINSSEPFGSSITHKIITINSVRILLIGLSIEWTSTYASFINQSSIVTYTRQFLSKFPNGTYDVLVLLTHLDIARDIELVSNIPQIDLIMGGHEHENYNYLRGSKFTPIYKADANAATVFIHRCAYNIDKKRFRIYSTLARVSQEVPEEEKTAK
;
A
#
# COMPACT_ATOMS: atom_id res chain seq x y z
N TRP A 1 -8.39 -20.86 15.42
CA TRP A 1 -8.42 -19.67 14.54
C TRP A 1 -9.51 -18.65 14.90
N ARG A 2 -9.97 -18.61 16.17
CA ARG A 2 -10.81 -17.53 16.69
C ARG A 2 -10.01 -16.77 17.75
N ASP A 3 -8.87 -16.23 17.35
CA ASP A 3 -8.13 -15.33 18.23
C ASP A 3 -8.46 -13.91 17.81
N LYS A 4 -9.15 -13.21 18.71
CA LYS A 4 -9.49 -11.79 18.59
C LYS A 4 -8.20 -11.02 18.42
N ILE A 5 -8.00 -10.44 17.23
CA ILE A 5 -6.96 -9.44 17.00
C ILE A 5 -7.31 -8.23 17.87
N SER A 6 -6.65 -8.10 19.02
CA SER A 6 -6.73 -6.94 19.88
C SER A 6 -5.86 -5.83 19.27
N CYS A 7 -6.50 -4.78 18.74
CA CYS A 7 -5.80 -3.58 18.29
C CYS A 7 -5.29 -2.81 19.51
N LYS A 8 -3.96 -2.79 19.68
CA LYS A 8 -3.27 -2.12 20.80
C LYS A 8 -3.37 -0.58 20.78
N TYR A 9 -4.00 -0.01 19.76
CA TYR A 9 -4.21 1.43 19.58
C TYR A 9 -5.69 1.84 19.46
N CYS A 10 -6.63 0.92 19.65
CA CYS A 10 -8.05 1.27 19.74
C CYS A 10 -8.38 1.71 21.17
N ASN A 11 -8.52 3.01 21.39
CA ASN A 11 -9.13 3.56 22.60
C ASN A 11 -10.66 3.37 22.58
N SER A 12 -11.13 2.12 22.60
CA SER A 12 -12.46 1.77 23.14
C SER A 12 -12.68 0.26 23.04
N ILE A 13 -12.70 -0.39 24.21
CA ILE A 13 -13.25 -1.73 24.38
C ILE A 13 -14.77 -1.52 24.36
N ASN A 14 -15.45 -1.95 23.30
CA ASN A 14 -16.89 -1.76 23.02
C ASN A 14 -17.29 -0.40 22.41
N SER A 15 -16.89 -0.14 21.17
CA SER A 15 -17.69 0.74 20.31
C SER A 15 -18.22 -0.07 19.13
N SER A 16 -19.52 0.08 18.84
CA SER A 16 -20.14 -0.28 17.56
C SER A 16 -19.72 0.68 16.45
N GLU A 17 -18.61 1.40 16.62
CA GLU A 17 -18.09 2.29 15.61
C GLU A 17 -17.35 1.45 14.56
N PRO A 18 -17.61 1.67 13.27
CA PRO A 18 -16.84 1.05 12.21
C PRO A 18 -15.35 1.37 12.42
N PHE A 19 -14.46 0.46 12.02
CA PHE A 19 -13.02 0.72 12.02
C PHE A 19 -12.79 2.10 11.40
N GLY A 20 -12.26 3.02 12.20
CA GLY A 20 -12.28 4.45 11.93
C GLY A 20 -11.84 4.75 10.50
N SER A 21 -12.53 5.73 9.90
CA SER A 21 -12.31 6.30 8.57
C SER A 21 -10.96 7.04 8.43
N SER A 22 -9.90 6.48 9.00
CA SER A 22 -8.56 7.01 8.95
C SER A 22 -7.66 6.05 8.19
N ILE A 23 -7.16 6.50 7.03
CA ILE A 23 -6.02 5.87 6.36
C ILE A 23 -4.93 5.66 7.42
N THR A 24 -4.57 4.40 7.65
CA THR A 24 -3.43 4.06 8.51
C THR A 24 -2.15 4.36 7.76
N HIS A 25 -1.18 4.93 8.44
CA HIS A 25 0.10 5.28 7.85
C HIS A 25 1.26 4.94 8.76
N LYS A 26 2.44 4.85 8.16
CA LYS A 26 3.71 4.75 8.87
C LYS A 26 4.76 5.53 8.12
N ILE A 27 5.54 6.34 8.81
CA ILE A 27 6.77 6.91 8.26
C ILE A 27 7.92 6.01 8.70
N ILE A 28 8.69 5.52 7.73
CA ILE A 28 9.92 4.76 7.97
C ILE A 28 11.09 5.62 7.48
N THR A 29 12.15 5.69 8.27
CA THR A 29 13.38 6.41 7.88
C THR A 29 14.50 5.41 7.61
N ILE A 30 15.11 5.51 6.43
CA ILE A 30 16.26 4.70 6.01
C ILE A 30 17.35 5.66 5.55
N ASN A 31 18.49 5.69 6.23
CA ASN A 31 19.64 6.56 5.90
C ASN A 31 19.22 8.01 5.58
N SER A 32 18.37 8.58 6.43
CA SER A 32 17.79 9.93 6.33
C SER A 32 16.68 10.14 5.30
N VAL A 33 16.35 9.15 4.47
CA VAL A 33 15.20 9.20 3.55
C VAL A 33 13.95 8.74 4.28
N ARG A 34 12.89 9.56 4.25
CA ARG A 34 11.61 9.28 4.91
C ARG A 34 10.60 8.78 3.90
N ILE A 35 10.11 7.56 4.14
CA ILE A 35 9.14 6.88 3.29
C ILE A 35 7.81 6.90 4.03
N LEU A 36 6.83 7.60 3.47
CA LEU A 36 5.46 7.56 3.95
C LEU A 36 4.75 6.36 3.30
N LEU A 37 4.37 5.40 4.13
CA LEU A 37 3.53 4.27 3.76
C LEU A 37 2.09 4.59 4.13
N ILE A 38 1.16 4.42 3.20
CA ILE A 38 -0.28 4.52 3.49
C ILE A 38 -1.01 3.26 3.01
N GLY A 39 -1.98 2.80 3.79
CA GLY A 39 -2.81 1.64 3.46
C GLY A 39 -4.18 2.06 2.94
N LEU A 40 -4.61 1.50 1.80
CA LEU A 40 -5.95 1.70 1.22
C LEU A 40 -6.58 0.34 0.92
N SER A 41 -7.85 0.14 1.29
CA SER A 41 -8.60 -1.06 0.93
C SER A 41 -9.89 -0.70 0.22
N ILE A 42 -10.44 -1.68 -0.49
CA ILE A 42 -11.81 -1.64 -0.98
C ILE A 42 -12.76 -1.28 0.15
N GLU A 43 -13.84 -0.60 -0.23
CA GLU A 43 -14.98 -0.47 0.64
C GLU A 43 -15.62 -1.84 0.83
N TRP A 44 -15.81 -2.24 2.08
CA TRP A 44 -16.39 -3.53 2.40
C TRP A 44 -17.19 -3.42 3.69
N THR A 45 -18.45 -3.83 3.64
CA THR A 45 -19.30 -3.87 4.84
C THR A 45 -19.69 -5.31 5.13
N SER A 46 -19.43 -5.74 6.35
CA SER A 46 -19.82 -7.04 6.88
C SER A 46 -20.31 -6.91 8.32
N THR A 47 -20.80 -8.01 8.89
CA THR A 47 -21.23 -8.08 10.30
C THR A 47 -20.07 -7.92 11.30
N TYR A 48 -18.81 -8.02 10.88
CA TYR A 48 -17.63 -7.97 11.76
C TYR A 48 -16.69 -6.79 11.51
N ALA A 49 -16.74 -6.22 10.30
CA ALA A 49 -15.94 -5.07 9.92
C ALA A 49 -16.64 -4.29 8.82
N SER A 50 -16.54 -2.98 8.90
CA SER A 50 -17.17 -2.06 7.98
C SER A 50 -16.17 -0.97 7.61
N PHE A 51 -15.87 -0.90 6.32
CA PHE A 51 -15.03 0.09 5.65
C PHE A 51 -15.95 0.82 4.68
N ILE A 52 -16.70 1.79 5.17
CA ILE A 52 -17.64 2.57 4.33
C ILE A 52 -17.17 4.01 4.27
N ASN A 53 -17.50 4.64 3.15
CA ASN A 53 -17.49 6.08 2.94
C ASN A 53 -16.10 6.66 2.66
N GLN A 54 -15.49 6.19 1.57
CA GLN A 54 -14.45 6.90 0.87
C GLN A 54 -15.14 7.71 -0.24
N SER A 55 -15.62 8.92 0.07
CA SER A 55 -15.85 9.95 -0.96
C SER A 55 -14.71 9.85 -1.98
N SER A 56 -14.96 9.67 -3.30
CA SER A 56 -13.97 9.32 -4.35
C SER A 56 -12.55 9.07 -3.81
N ILE A 57 -12.05 7.82 -3.82
CA ILE A 57 -10.75 7.41 -3.26
C ILE A 57 -9.62 8.47 -3.41
N VAL A 58 -9.59 9.16 -4.55
CA VAL A 58 -8.72 10.31 -4.82
C VAL A 58 -8.91 11.45 -3.83
N THR A 59 -10.12 11.98 -3.69
CA THR A 59 -10.48 13.05 -2.75
C THR A 59 -10.15 12.66 -1.32
N TYR A 60 -10.54 11.46 -0.90
CA TYR A 60 -10.25 10.96 0.44
C TYR A 60 -8.73 10.85 0.69
N THR A 61 -7.98 10.33 -0.27
CA THR A 61 -6.51 10.26 -0.19
C THR A 61 -5.86 11.65 -0.15
N ARG A 62 -6.33 12.61 -0.95
CA ARG A 62 -5.84 14.00 -0.93
C ARG A 62 -6.11 14.68 0.42
N GLN A 63 -7.31 14.51 0.97
CA GLN A 63 -7.66 15.04 2.28
C GLN A 63 -6.74 14.47 3.36
N PHE A 64 -6.44 13.17 3.31
CA PHE A 64 -5.49 12.58 4.23
C PHE A 64 -4.07 13.14 4.05
N LEU A 65 -3.59 13.24 2.81
CA LEU A 65 -2.25 13.78 2.52
C LEU A 65 -2.09 15.26 2.92
N SER A 66 -3.18 16.03 3.04
CA SER A 66 -3.13 17.40 3.57
C SER A 66 -2.56 17.51 4.99
N LYS A 67 -2.58 16.41 5.76
CA LYS A 67 -1.98 16.33 7.10
C LYS A 67 -0.44 16.23 7.07
N PHE A 68 0.15 16.01 5.90
CA PHE A 68 1.58 15.85 5.69
C PHE A 68 2.10 16.99 4.80
N PRO A 69 2.46 18.14 5.39
CA PRO A 69 2.95 19.28 4.62
C PRO A 69 4.25 18.94 3.85
N ASN A 70 4.57 19.78 2.87
CA ASN A 70 5.75 19.61 2.02
C ASN A 70 7.02 19.38 2.84
N GLY A 71 7.77 18.36 2.45
CA GLY A 71 9.00 17.99 3.14
C GLY A 71 8.80 17.23 4.44
N THR A 72 7.61 16.69 4.73
CA THR A 72 7.38 15.72 5.84
C THR A 72 7.90 14.33 5.50
N TYR A 73 7.84 13.96 4.21
CA TYR A 73 8.36 12.71 3.66
C TYR A 73 9.03 12.99 2.32
N ASP A 74 9.82 12.02 1.86
CA ASP A 74 10.63 12.11 0.65
C ASP A 74 10.14 11.15 -0.46
N VAL A 75 9.45 10.07 -0.07
CA VAL A 75 8.81 9.08 -0.96
C VAL A 75 7.44 8.69 -0.42
N LEU A 76 6.41 8.66 -1.26
CA LEU A 76 5.07 8.17 -0.93
C LEU A 76 4.80 6.81 -1.60
N VAL A 77 4.55 5.80 -0.76
CA VAL A 77 4.20 4.44 -1.20
C VAL A 77 2.80 4.08 -0.70
N LEU A 78 1.95 3.62 -1.61
CA LEU A 78 0.63 3.11 -1.29
C LEU A 78 0.67 1.59 -1.27
N LEU A 79 0.17 1.02 -0.17
CA LEU A 79 -0.14 -0.39 -0.04
C LEU A 79 -1.64 -0.55 -0.23
N THR A 80 -2.05 -1.17 -1.34
CA THR A 80 -3.46 -1.18 -1.74
C THR A 80 -4.03 -2.59 -1.78
N HIS A 81 -5.31 -2.70 -1.45
CA HIS A 81 -6.15 -3.81 -1.87
C HIS A 81 -7.38 -3.18 -2.54
N LEU A 82 -7.16 -2.65 -3.73
CA LEU A 82 -8.12 -1.93 -4.57
C LEU A 82 -8.09 -2.54 -5.95
N ASP A 83 -9.16 -2.38 -6.72
CA ASP A 83 -9.09 -2.76 -8.13
C ASP A 83 -8.05 -1.92 -8.90
N ILE A 84 -7.54 -2.47 -10.01
CA ILE A 84 -6.51 -1.85 -10.82
C ILE A 84 -6.99 -0.50 -11.39
N ALA A 85 -8.28 -0.34 -11.70
CA ALA A 85 -8.80 0.92 -12.22
C ALA A 85 -8.70 2.03 -11.16
N ARG A 86 -8.96 1.74 -9.90
CA ARG A 86 -8.80 2.68 -8.77
C ARG A 86 -7.34 3.02 -8.50
N ASP A 87 -6.42 2.07 -8.59
CA ASP A 87 -4.99 2.37 -8.48
C ASP A 87 -4.51 3.28 -9.63
N ILE A 88 -5.02 3.07 -10.85
CA ILE A 88 -4.76 3.94 -12.00
C ILE A 88 -5.35 5.33 -11.77
N GLU A 89 -6.58 5.41 -11.25
CA GLU A 89 -7.24 6.68 -10.91
C GLU A 89 -6.42 7.48 -9.89
N LEU A 90 -5.89 6.81 -8.86
CA LEU A 90 -5.04 7.42 -7.82
C LEU A 90 -3.77 8.04 -8.40
N VAL A 91 -2.96 7.27 -9.14
CA VAL A 91 -1.70 7.80 -9.70
C VAL A 91 -1.93 8.87 -10.76
N SER A 92 -3.06 8.81 -11.46
CA SER A 92 -3.41 9.82 -12.47
C SER A 92 -3.79 11.15 -11.84
N ASN A 93 -4.37 11.14 -10.64
CA ASN A 93 -4.86 12.33 -9.97
C ASN A 93 -3.98 12.82 -8.81
N ILE A 94 -3.04 12.02 -8.31
CA ILE A 94 -2.17 12.37 -7.18
C ILE A 94 -0.70 12.19 -7.61
N PRO A 95 -0.09 13.21 -8.25
CA PRO A 95 1.29 13.14 -8.72
C PRO A 95 2.35 13.01 -7.62
N GLN A 96 1.95 13.06 -6.35
CA GLN A 96 2.82 12.83 -5.20
C GLN A 96 3.10 11.34 -4.97
N ILE A 97 2.29 10.44 -5.54
CA ILE A 97 2.49 8.99 -5.38
C ILE A 97 3.70 8.54 -6.21
N ASP A 98 4.66 7.91 -5.53
CA ASP A 98 5.89 7.40 -6.15
C ASP A 98 5.81 5.90 -6.47
N LEU A 99 4.94 5.15 -5.78
CA LEU A 99 4.79 3.70 -5.96
C LEU A 99 3.44 3.22 -5.41
N ILE A 100 2.78 2.31 -6.15
CA ILE A 100 1.70 1.48 -5.63
C ILE A 100 2.11 0.00 -5.61
N MET A 101 1.95 -0.65 -4.47
CA MET A 101 2.02 -2.11 -4.31
C MET A 101 0.63 -2.61 -3.91
N GLY A 102 -0.05 -3.28 -4.83
CA GLY A 102 -1.47 -3.60 -4.73
C GLY A 102 -1.81 -5.10 -4.75
N GLY A 103 -3.10 -5.40 -4.65
CA GLY A 103 -3.73 -6.72 -4.85
C GLY A 103 -5.17 -6.55 -5.33
N HIS A 104 -6.04 -7.56 -5.11
CA HIS A 104 -7.47 -7.65 -5.48
C HIS A 104 -7.77 -8.53 -6.70
N GLU A 105 -7.08 -8.34 -7.83
CA GLU A 105 -7.40 -9.08 -9.08
C GLU A 105 -7.02 -10.55 -9.07
N HIS A 106 -6.13 -10.95 -8.15
CA HIS A 106 -5.46 -12.26 -8.17
C HIS A 106 -4.61 -12.50 -9.43
N GLU A 107 -4.25 -11.43 -10.13
CA GLU A 107 -3.39 -11.41 -11.30
C GLU A 107 -2.20 -10.47 -11.06
N ASN A 108 -1.05 -10.78 -11.65
CA ASN A 108 0.08 -9.87 -11.61
C ASN A 108 -0.08 -8.69 -12.58
N TYR A 109 0.33 -7.52 -12.13
CA TYR A 109 0.34 -6.28 -12.92
C TYR A 109 1.69 -5.58 -12.79
N ASN A 110 2.17 -5.03 -13.89
CA ASN A 110 3.32 -4.13 -13.95
C ASN A 110 2.99 -2.96 -14.88
N TYR A 111 2.42 -1.91 -14.32
CA TYR A 111 1.97 -0.74 -15.07
C TYR A 111 2.75 0.50 -14.69
N LEU A 112 2.90 1.39 -15.67
CA LEU A 112 3.33 2.77 -15.48
C LEU A 112 2.18 3.68 -15.90
N ARG A 113 1.72 4.56 -15.00
CA ARG A 113 0.54 5.41 -15.20
C ARG A 113 0.71 6.79 -14.56
N GLY A 114 -0.22 7.70 -14.89
CA GLY A 114 -0.14 9.10 -14.47
C GLY A 114 0.97 9.89 -15.15
N SER A 115 1.05 11.19 -14.86
CA SER A 115 1.95 12.12 -15.54
C SER A 115 3.44 11.88 -15.28
N LYS A 116 3.77 11.14 -14.21
CA LYS A 116 5.15 10.80 -13.84
C LYS A 116 5.54 9.36 -14.19
N PHE A 117 4.69 8.62 -14.90
CA PHE A 117 4.87 7.19 -15.13
C PHE A 117 5.08 6.43 -13.81
N THR A 118 4.25 6.75 -12.80
CA THR A 118 4.29 6.11 -11.49
C THR A 118 3.99 4.62 -11.64
N PRO A 119 4.83 3.75 -11.06
CA PRO A 119 4.64 2.31 -11.15
C PRO A 119 3.56 1.76 -10.22
N ILE A 120 2.80 0.79 -10.73
CA ILE A 120 1.80 0.01 -10.01
C ILE A 120 2.17 -1.47 -10.19
N TYR A 121 2.37 -2.17 -9.07
CA TYR A 121 2.73 -3.59 -9.04
C TYR A 121 1.71 -4.42 -8.27
N LYS A 122 1.32 -5.57 -8.80
CA LYS A 122 0.50 -6.60 -8.12
C LYS A 122 1.09 -7.98 -8.41
N ALA A 123 1.08 -8.91 -7.46
CA ALA A 123 1.77 -10.20 -7.60
C ALA A 123 0.82 -11.39 -7.41
N ASP A 124 0.04 -11.72 -8.44
CA ASP A 124 -0.90 -12.85 -8.51
C ASP A 124 -1.66 -13.11 -7.19
N ALA A 125 -1.94 -14.37 -6.87
CA ALA A 125 -2.53 -14.79 -5.60
C ALA A 125 -1.88 -16.08 -5.09
N ASN A 126 -2.25 -16.48 -3.87
CA ASN A 126 -1.79 -17.72 -3.23
C ASN A 126 -0.25 -17.83 -3.12
N ALA A 127 0.42 -16.67 -3.01
CA ALA A 127 1.88 -16.57 -3.01
C ALA A 127 2.56 -17.24 -4.21
N ALA A 128 1.87 -17.38 -5.36
CA ALA A 128 2.44 -18.01 -6.55
C ALA A 128 3.62 -17.19 -7.12
N THR A 129 3.58 -15.86 -6.97
CA THR A 129 4.64 -14.95 -7.36
C THR A 129 4.87 -13.87 -6.31
N VAL A 130 6.05 -13.27 -6.35
CA VAL A 130 6.44 -12.12 -5.53
C VAL A 130 7.14 -11.10 -6.39
N PHE A 131 6.87 -9.81 -6.16
CA PHE A 131 7.70 -8.75 -6.70
C PHE A 131 8.89 -8.48 -5.78
N ILE A 132 10.08 -8.44 -6.36
CA ILE A 132 11.31 -8.00 -5.70
C ILE A 132 11.60 -6.57 -6.17
N HIS A 133 11.36 -5.61 -5.28
CA HIS A 133 11.58 -4.19 -5.55
C HIS A 133 12.97 -3.75 -5.08
N ARG A 134 13.75 -3.19 -6.00
CA ARG A 134 15.05 -2.56 -5.72
C ARG A 134 14.91 -1.07 -5.89
N CYS A 135 14.92 -0.37 -4.76
CA CYS A 135 14.67 1.07 -4.70
C CYS A 135 15.97 1.84 -4.48
N ALA A 136 16.08 3.00 -5.13
CA ALA A 136 17.17 3.95 -4.93
C ALA A 136 16.61 5.38 -4.84
N TYR A 137 17.17 6.18 -3.94
CA TYR A 137 16.81 7.58 -3.78
C TYR A 137 18.05 8.46 -3.90
N ASN A 138 17.98 9.47 -4.77
CA ASN A 138 19.01 10.49 -4.87
C ASN A 138 18.59 11.71 -4.02
N ILE A 139 19.31 11.96 -2.93
CA ILE A 139 18.99 12.99 -1.94
C ILE A 139 19.10 14.40 -2.55
N ASP A 140 20.19 14.69 -3.28
CA ASP A 140 20.43 16.02 -3.84
C ASP A 140 19.38 16.43 -4.87
N LYS A 141 18.98 15.47 -5.73
CA LYS A 141 17.98 15.68 -6.80
C LYS A 141 16.56 15.35 -6.36
N LYS A 142 16.37 14.91 -5.11
CA LYS A 142 15.09 14.43 -4.55
C LYS A 142 14.35 13.49 -5.49
N ARG A 143 15.06 12.47 -6.00
CA ARG A 143 14.55 11.60 -7.06
C ARG A 143 14.55 10.14 -6.65
N PHE A 144 13.36 9.54 -6.62
CA PHE A 144 13.14 8.12 -6.43
C PHE A 144 13.29 7.36 -7.75
N ARG A 145 13.85 6.15 -7.68
CA ARG A 145 13.93 5.18 -8.77
C ARG A 145 13.67 3.78 -8.23
N ILE A 146 13.03 2.96 -9.04
CA ILE A 146 12.73 1.58 -8.69
C ILE A 146 12.99 0.68 -9.90
N TYR A 147 13.53 -0.49 -9.61
CA TYR A 147 13.63 -1.61 -10.55
C TYR A 147 12.99 -2.83 -9.89
N SER A 148 12.08 -3.49 -10.60
CA SER A 148 11.24 -4.55 -10.04
C SER A 148 11.32 -5.80 -10.91
N THR A 149 11.44 -6.95 -10.25
CA THR A 149 11.42 -8.26 -10.90
C THR A 149 10.32 -9.11 -10.30
N LEU A 150 9.47 -9.71 -11.14
CA LEU A 150 8.50 -10.71 -10.70
C LEU A 150 9.21 -12.07 -10.64
N ALA A 151 9.19 -12.70 -9.48
CA ALA A 151 9.75 -14.02 -9.27
C ALA A 151 8.63 -15.01 -8.93
N ARG A 152 8.71 -16.23 -9.47
CA ARG A 152 7.80 -17.31 -9.10
C ARG A 152 8.25 -17.93 -7.79
N VAL A 153 7.31 -18.21 -6.90
CA VAL A 153 7.56 -19.03 -5.72
C VAL A 153 7.34 -20.48 -6.14
N SER A 154 8.42 -21.26 -6.12
CA SER A 154 8.44 -22.65 -6.54
C SER A 154 9.30 -23.47 -5.57
N GLN A 155 9.37 -24.77 -5.81
CA GLN A 155 10.25 -25.68 -5.05
C GLN A 155 11.74 -25.37 -5.20
N GLU A 156 12.12 -24.48 -6.13
CA GLU A 156 13.51 -24.00 -6.28
C GLU A 156 13.91 -23.02 -5.16
N VAL A 157 12.93 -22.39 -4.49
CA VAL A 157 13.16 -21.58 -3.30
C VAL A 157 13.17 -22.52 -2.09
N PRO A 158 14.31 -22.67 -1.37
CA PRO A 158 14.39 -23.55 -0.22
C PRO A 158 13.38 -23.14 0.85
N GLU A 159 12.78 -24.13 1.51
CA GLU A 159 11.92 -23.87 2.66
C GLU A 159 12.74 -23.30 3.84
N GLU A 160 12.14 -22.39 4.59
CA GLU A 160 12.75 -21.85 5.80
C GLU A 160 12.36 -22.71 7.00
N GLU A 161 13.35 -23.22 7.73
CA GLU A 161 13.17 -24.28 8.74
C GLU A 161 12.12 -23.97 9.82
N LYS A 162 11.94 -22.72 10.22
CA LYS A 162 11.01 -22.34 11.30
C LYS A 162 9.57 -22.17 10.84
N THR A 163 9.35 -22.05 9.54
CA THR A 163 8.03 -21.83 8.93
C THR A 163 7.62 -22.95 7.98
N ALA A 164 8.56 -23.84 7.65
CA ALA A 164 8.32 -25.13 6.98
C ALA A 164 7.29 -25.96 7.76
N LYS A 165 6.44 -26.68 7.03
CA LYS A 165 5.36 -27.50 7.59
C LYS A 165 5.75 -28.97 7.75
#